data_AF-A0A562R375-F1
#
_entry.id   AF-A0A562R375-F1
#
_cell.length_a   1.000
_cell.length_b   1.000
_cell.length_c   1.000
_cell.angle_alpha   90.00
_cell.angle_beta   90.00
_cell.angle_gamma   90.00
#
_symmetry.space_group_name_H-M   'P 1'
#
loop_
_entity.id
_entity.type
_entity.pdbx_description
1 polymer ?
#
loop_
_entity_poly.entity_id
_entity_poly.type
_entity_poly.pdbx_seq_one_letter_code
_entity_poly.pdbx_strand_id
1 'polypeptide(L)'
;MFAVANYLIHLAIAAALLAVFFKAYTWMTPYDEVLLIRQGNHAAALSLGGALLGFSLTIASGLLHTANYQEFFAWAFGAMVVQALAYAVATRALNMAKDQIESGNSAFGALLGTISLSIGGINAACIS
;
A
#
# COMPACT_ATOMS: atom_id res chain seq x y z
N MET A 1 -5.05 -25.29 -20.42
CA MET A 1 -6.21 -24.36 -20.40
C MET A 1 -6.56 -23.91 -18.97
N PHE A 2 -6.57 -24.80 -17.97
CA PHE A 2 -6.84 -24.44 -16.56
C PHE A 2 -5.81 -23.51 -15.90
N ALA A 3 -4.52 -23.60 -16.25
CA ALA A 3 -3.47 -22.76 -15.64
C ALA A 3 -3.62 -21.27 -15.99
N VAL A 4 -3.99 -20.95 -17.24
CA VAL A 4 -4.20 -19.56 -17.68
C VAL A 4 -5.42 -18.95 -16.99
N ALA A 5 -6.51 -19.73 -16.85
CA ALA A 5 -7.69 -19.30 -16.12
C ALA A 5 -7.38 -19.00 -14.65
N ASN A 6 -6.64 -19.89 -13.96
CA ASN A 6 -6.20 -19.64 -12.58
C ASN A 6 -5.31 -18.40 -12.49
N TYR A 7 -4.33 -18.23 -13.37
CA TYR A 7 -3.50 -17.03 -13.39
C TYR A 7 -4.34 -15.74 -13.49
N LEU A 8 -5.32 -15.71 -14.41
CA LEU A 8 -6.19 -14.54 -14.60
C LEU A 8 -7.06 -14.27 -13.36
N ILE A 9 -7.56 -15.30 -12.69
CA ILE A 9 -8.34 -15.15 -11.45
C ILE A 9 -7.49 -14.55 -10.34
N HIS A 10 -6.29 -15.09 -10.09
CA HIS A 10 -5.40 -14.55 -9.04
C HIS A 10 -4.96 -13.12 -9.36
N LEU A 11 -4.65 -12.83 -10.63
CA LEU A 11 -4.31 -11.48 -11.06
C LEU A 11 -5.48 -10.51 -10.86
N ALA A 12 -6.71 -10.90 -11.22
CA ALA A 12 -7.90 -10.08 -11.03
C ALA A 12 -8.19 -9.80 -9.56
N ILE A 13 -8.06 -10.82 -8.69
CA ILE A 13 -8.25 -10.67 -7.24
C ILE A 13 -7.18 -9.74 -6.65
N ALA A 14 -5.91 -9.94 -7.01
CA ALA A 14 -4.81 -9.10 -6.55
C ALA A 14 -5.00 -7.64 -6.99
N ALA A 15 -5.38 -7.41 -8.24
CA ALA A 15 -5.67 -6.08 -8.77
C ALA A 15 -6.87 -5.43 -8.05
N ALA A 16 -7.93 -6.20 -7.77
CA ALA A 16 -9.09 -5.71 -7.04
C ALA A 16 -8.71 -5.30 -5.60
N LEU A 17 -7.94 -6.12 -4.89
CA LEU A 17 -7.45 -5.80 -3.55
C LEU A 17 -6.54 -4.58 -3.54
N LEU A 18 -5.62 -4.46 -4.50
CA LEU A 18 -4.76 -3.29 -4.63
C LEU A 18 -5.58 -2.02 -4.90
N ALA A 19 -6.62 -2.10 -5.74
CA ALA A 19 -7.52 -0.98 -6.01
C ALA A 19 -8.36 -0.59 -4.77
N VAL A 20 -8.82 -1.58 -3.99
CA VAL A 20 -9.50 -1.33 -2.71
C VAL A 20 -8.55 -0.65 -1.73
N PHE A 21 -7.32 -1.13 -1.60
CA PHE A 21 -6.32 -0.52 -0.73
C PHE A 21 -5.98 0.91 -1.18
N PHE A 22 -5.76 1.14 -2.47
CA PHE A 22 -5.56 2.48 -3.03
C PHE A 22 -6.69 3.42 -2.61
N LYS A 23 -7.95 3.01 -2.83
CA LYS A 23 -9.11 3.83 -2.48
C LYS A 23 -9.22 4.06 -0.97
N ALA A 24 -9.04 3.03 -0.16
CA ALA A 24 -9.07 3.14 1.30
C ALA A 24 -7.95 4.06 1.82
N TYR A 25 -6.74 3.93 1.28
CA TYR A 25 -5.59 4.73 1.64
C TYR A 25 -5.81 6.21 1.30
N THR A 26 -6.18 6.51 0.05
CA THR A 26 -6.51 7.89 -0.40
C THR A 26 -7.67 8.54 0.35
N TRP A 27 -8.55 7.74 0.96
CA TRP A 27 -9.66 8.25 1.76
C TRP A 27 -9.28 8.48 3.22
N MET A 28 -8.27 7.75 3.71
CA MET A 28 -7.73 7.90 5.06
C MET A 28 -6.67 9.01 5.14
N THR A 29 -5.98 9.31 4.03
CA THR A 29 -5.03 10.41 3.95
C THR A 29 -5.76 11.77 3.98
N PRO A 30 -5.27 12.76 4.74
CA PRO A 30 -5.96 14.04 4.94
C PRO A 30 -5.74 15.05 3.79
N TYR A 31 -5.11 14.63 2.70
CA TYR A 31 -4.79 15.42 1.52
C TYR A 31 -5.09 14.61 0.26
N ASP A 32 -5.46 15.29 -0.83
CA ASP A 32 -5.84 14.64 -2.08
C ASP A 32 -4.59 14.28 -2.89
N GLU A 33 -4.08 13.08 -2.64
CA GLU A 33 -2.87 12.55 -3.29
C GLU A 33 -2.98 12.58 -4.81
N VAL A 34 -4.14 12.21 -5.37
CA VAL A 34 -4.33 12.15 -6.82
C VAL A 34 -4.28 13.55 -7.42
N LEU A 35 -4.90 14.53 -6.77
CA LEU A 35 -4.83 15.92 -7.19
C LEU A 35 -3.39 16.45 -7.12
N LEU A 36 -2.68 16.22 -6.01
CA LEU A 36 -1.30 16.66 -5.81
C LEU A 36 -0.36 16.04 -6.86
N ILE A 37 -0.50 14.74 -7.14
CA ILE A 37 0.28 14.05 -8.17
C ILE A 37 0.00 14.66 -9.55
N ARG A 38 -1.27 14.96 -9.87
CA ARG A 38 -1.63 15.65 -11.14
C ARG A 38 -1.06 17.06 -11.23
N GLN A 39 -0.83 17.73 -10.11
CA GLN A 39 -0.16 19.03 -10.02
C GLN A 39 1.37 18.94 -10.10
N GLY A 40 1.94 17.73 -10.26
CA GLY A 40 3.38 17.51 -10.35
C GLY A 40 4.07 17.31 -9.00
N ASN A 41 3.31 17.05 -7.93
CA ASN A 41 3.87 16.84 -6.60
C ASN A 41 4.51 15.45 -6.50
N HIS A 42 5.84 15.42 -6.57
CA HIS A 42 6.62 14.19 -6.44
C HIS A 42 6.54 13.56 -5.03
N ALA A 43 6.33 14.36 -3.99
CA ALA A 43 6.26 13.87 -2.62
C ALA A 43 5.05 12.95 -2.41
N ALA A 44 3.88 13.40 -2.88
CA ALA A 44 2.65 12.60 -2.87
C ALA A 44 2.82 11.31 -3.70
N ALA A 45 3.45 11.39 -4.87
CA ALA A 45 3.70 10.23 -5.73
C ALA A 45 4.59 9.17 -5.06
N LEU A 46 5.67 9.61 -4.40
CA LEU A 46 6.62 8.72 -3.74
C LEU A 46 6.02 8.06 -2.50
N SER A 47 5.26 8.81 -1.70
CA SER A 47 4.56 8.29 -0.52
C SER A 47 3.53 7.23 -0.92
N LEU A 48 2.61 7.57 -1.82
CA LEU A 48 1.56 6.67 -2.29
C LEU A 48 2.15 5.45 -3.02
N GLY A 49 3.15 5.67 -3.87
CA GLY A 49 3.85 4.61 -4.60
C GLY A 49 4.50 3.60 -3.65
N GLY A 50 5.19 4.07 -2.61
CA GLY A 50 5.79 3.18 -1.62
C GLY A 50 4.76 2.37 -0.82
N ALA A 51 3.62 2.98 -0.47
CA ALA A 51 2.52 2.28 0.19
C ALA A 51 1.92 1.18 -0.69
N LEU A 52 1.66 1.47 -1.97
CA LEU A 52 1.13 0.50 -2.93
C LEU A 52 2.11 -0.66 -3.17
N LEU A 53 3.40 -0.35 -3.34
CA LEU A 53 4.43 -1.37 -3.49
C LEU A 53 4.53 -2.25 -2.24
N GLY A 54 4.53 -1.66 -1.04
CA GLY A 54 4.53 -2.40 0.21
C GLY A 54 3.35 -3.38 0.33
N PHE A 55 2.14 -2.90 0.04
CA PHE A 55 0.96 -3.75 0.07
C PHE A 55 0.97 -4.85 -1.01
N SER A 56 1.52 -4.54 -2.19
CA SER A 56 1.65 -5.54 -3.27
C SER A 56 2.54 -6.72 -2.88
N LEU A 57 3.60 -6.48 -2.11
CA LEU A 57 4.46 -7.55 -1.57
C LEU A 57 3.66 -8.45 -0.61
N THR A 58 2.81 -7.84 0.22
CA THR A 58 1.99 -8.58 1.18
C THR A 58 0.94 -9.44 0.48
N ILE A 59 0.28 -8.91 -0.56
CA ILE A 59 -0.63 -9.68 -1.42
C ILE A 59 0.12 -10.85 -2.08
N ALA A 60 1.31 -10.59 -2.64
CA ALA A 60 2.08 -11.63 -3.30
C ALA A 60 2.45 -12.77 -2.34
N SER A 61 2.87 -12.45 -1.12
CA SER A 61 3.14 -13.48 -0.10
C SER A 61 1.88 -14.26 0.29
N GLY A 62 0.76 -13.57 0.49
CA GLY A 62 -0.52 -14.20 0.79
C GLY A 62 -0.98 -15.17 -0.31
N LEU A 63 -0.79 -14.81 -1.59
CA LEU A 63 -1.11 -15.67 -2.73
C LEU A 63 -0.23 -16.94 -2.78
N LEU A 64 1.03 -16.83 -2.37
CA LEU A 64 1.98 -17.94 -2.41
C LEU A 64 1.75 -18.96 -1.28
N HIS A 65 1.32 -18.50 -0.10
CA HIS A 65 1.26 -19.33 1.11
C HIS A 65 -0.14 -19.73 1.54
N THR A 66 -1.19 -19.16 0.95
CA THR A 66 -2.56 -19.44 1.37
C THR A 66 -3.30 -20.34 0.39
N ALA A 67 -3.71 -21.53 0.86
CA ALA A 67 -4.45 -22.49 0.04
C ALA A 67 -5.96 -22.17 -0.09
N ASN A 68 -6.51 -21.35 0.81
CA ASN A 68 -7.94 -21.02 0.87
C ASN A 68 -8.18 -19.51 0.69
N TYR A 69 -9.10 -19.13 -0.19
CA TYR A 69 -9.42 -17.73 -0.48
C TYR A 69 -9.89 -16.96 0.76
N GLN A 70 -10.59 -17.61 1.70
CA GLN A 70 -11.07 -16.95 2.93
C GLN A 70 -9.91 -16.48 3.82
N GLU A 71 -8.90 -17.34 4.01
CA GLU A 71 -7.70 -17.00 4.77
C GLU A 71 -6.91 -15.91 4.06
N PHE A 72 -6.86 -15.96 2.72
CA PHE A 72 -6.17 -14.95 1.92
C PHE A 72 -6.81 -13.57 2.09
N PHE A 73 -8.14 -13.47 2.10
CA PHE A 73 -8.84 -12.22 2.37
C PHE A 73 -8.61 -11.71 3.80
N ALA A 74 -8.55 -12.61 4.80
CA ALA A 74 -8.23 -12.23 6.18
C ALA A 74 -6.82 -11.64 6.28
N TRP A 75 -5.83 -12.27 5.62
CA TRP A 75 -4.47 -11.76 5.55
C TRP A 75 -4.35 -10.44 4.79
N ALA A 76 -5.02 -10.32 3.64
CA ALA A 76 -5.06 -9.07 2.87
C ALA A 76 -5.69 -7.93 3.69
N PHE A 77 -6.75 -8.22 4.45
CA PHE A 77 -7.36 -7.24 5.33
C PHE A 77 -6.43 -6.84 6.48
N GLY A 78 -5.83 -7.82 7.17
CA GLY A 78 -4.83 -7.56 8.20
C GLY A 78 -3.66 -6.73 7.68
N ALA A 79 -3.22 -7.01 6.44
CA ALA A 79 -2.19 -6.25 5.77
C ALA A 79 -2.59 -4.80 5.51
N MET A 80 -3.82 -4.54 5.05
CA MET A 80 -4.33 -3.17 4.90
C MET A 80 -4.32 -2.43 6.24
N VAL A 81 -4.71 -3.09 7.33
CA VAL A 81 -4.70 -2.49 8.68
C VAL A 81 -3.27 -2.17 9.13
N VAL A 82 -2.32 -3.09 8.95
CA VAL A 82 -0.91 -2.86 9.30
C VAL A 82 -0.34 -1.71 8.48
N GLN A 83 -0.62 -1.66 7.18
CA GLN A 83 -0.16 -0.59 6.29
C GLN A 83 -0.74 0.78 6.71
N ALA A 84 -2.02 0.81 7.07
CA ALA A 84 -2.69 2.01 7.56
C ALA A 84 -2.10 2.49 8.90
N LEU A 85 -1.86 1.56 9.83
CA LEU A 85 -1.22 1.87 11.12
C LEU A 85 0.21 2.36 10.93
N ALA A 86 0.98 1.72 10.06
CA ALA A 86 2.34 2.13 9.70
C ALA A 86 2.37 3.57 9.20
N TYR A 87 1.47 3.92 8.28
CA TYR A 87 1.32 5.28 7.81
C TYR A 87 0.94 6.23 8.94
N ALA A 88 -0.06 5.91 9.75
CA ALA A 88 -0.51 6.75 10.86
C ALA A 88 0.61 7.01 11.88
N VAL A 89 1.38 5.98 12.24
CA VAL A 89 2.52 6.08 13.15
C VAL A 89 3.64 6.91 12.53
N ALA A 90 4.02 6.65 11.28
CA ALA A 90 5.06 7.43 10.60
C ALA A 90 4.69 8.91 10.48
N THR A 91 3.44 9.19 10.08
CA THR A 91 2.88 10.54 9.95
C THR A 91 2.89 11.28 11.29
N ARG A 92 2.55 10.58 12.39
CA ARG A 92 2.54 11.16 13.74
C ARG A 92 3.94 11.35 14.31
N ALA A 93 4.85 10.40 14.08
CA ALA A 93 6.24 10.50 14.52
C ALA A 93 6.99 11.65 13.82
N LEU A 94 6.66 11.89 12.56
CA LEU A 94 7.31 12.88 11.72
C LEU A 94 6.67 14.28 11.79
N ASN A 95 5.68 14.52 12.67
CA ASN A 95 5.03 15.81 12.97
C ASN A 95 5.11 16.85 11.83
N MET A 96 4.03 17.02 11.05
CA MET A 96 3.87 17.91 9.86
C MET A 96 3.87 17.20 8.49
N ALA A 97 3.48 15.93 8.42
CA ALA A 97 3.47 15.20 7.14
C ALA A 97 2.61 15.84 6.05
N LYS A 98 1.45 16.42 6.39
CA LYS A 98 0.56 17.06 5.42
C LYS A 98 1.23 18.25 4.75
N ASP A 99 1.75 19.20 5.52
CA ASP A 99 2.39 20.42 4.98
C ASP A 99 3.63 20.08 4.16
N GLN A 100 4.41 19.07 4.56
CA GLN A 100 5.58 18.61 3.81
C GLN A 100 5.20 17.95 2.49
N ILE A 101 4.14 17.16 2.47
CA ILE A 101 3.63 16.59 1.22
C ILE A 101 3.03 17.69 0.34
N GLU A 102 2.16 18.57 0.85
CA GLU A 102 1.54 19.66 0.07
C GLU A 102 2.56 20.66 -0.50
N SER A 103 3.65 20.94 0.22
CA SER A 103 4.76 21.77 -0.26
C SER A 103 5.67 21.09 -1.29
N GLY A 104 5.45 19.80 -1.58
CA GLY A 104 6.20 19.07 -2.60
C GLY A 104 7.57 18.58 -2.13
N ASN A 105 7.78 18.41 -0.81
CA ASN A 105 9.02 17.90 -0.27
C ASN A 105 9.23 16.42 -0.64
N SER A 106 9.89 16.17 -1.77
CA SER A 106 10.12 14.84 -2.31
C SER A 106 10.93 13.94 -1.37
N ALA A 107 11.86 14.49 -0.58
CA ALA A 107 12.62 13.73 0.40
C ALA A 107 11.71 13.18 1.51
N PHE A 108 10.74 13.99 1.94
CA PHE A 108 9.75 13.56 2.92
C PHE A 108 8.82 12.47 2.36
N GLY A 109 8.32 12.67 1.13
CA GLY A 109 7.53 11.65 0.43
C GLY A 109 8.29 10.34 0.21
N ALA A 110 9.57 10.43 -0.15
CA ALA A 110 10.44 9.25 -0.29
C ALA A 110 10.61 8.50 1.04
N LEU A 111 10.82 9.21 2.15
CA LEU A 111 10.95 8.60 3.47
C LEU A 111 9.66 7.85 3.87
N LEU A 112 8.50 8.50 3.75
CA LEU A 112 7.20 7.88 4.04
C LEU A 112 6.93 6.66 3.15
N GLY A 113 7.19 6.78 1.86
CA GLY A 113 7.04 5.69 0.91
C GLY A 113 7.96 4.51 1.24
N THR A 114 9.21 4.77 1.59
CA THR A 114 10.19 3.74 1.94
C THR A 114 9.83 3.04 3.25
N ILE A 115 9.41 3.78 4.28
CA ILE A 115 8.91 3.20 5.54
C ILE A 115 7.73 2.26 5.26
N SER A 116 6.78 2.71 4.46
CA SER A 116 5.61 1.91 4.08
C SER A 116 6.03 0.65 3.33
N LEU A 117 6.94 0.78 2.37
CA LEU A 117 7.48 -0.35 1.61
C LEU A 117 8.18 -1.36 2.52
N SER A 118 9.05 -0.91 3.43
CA SER A 118 9.76 -1.77 4.37
C SER A 118 8.80 -2.53 5.28
N ILE A 119 7.79 -1.86 5.83
CA ILE A 119 6.79 -2.51 6.70
C ILE A 119 5.94 -3.50 5.89
N GLY A 120 5.54 -3.15 4.67
CA GLY A 120 4.82 -4.07 3.78
C GLY A 120 5.63 -5.32 3.45
N GLY A 121 6.94 -5.18 3.24
CA GLY A 121 7.88 -6.29 3.05
C GLY A 121 8.04 -7.17 4.30
N ILE A 122 8.16 -6.57 5.49
CA ILE A 122 8.20 -7.32 6.76
C ILE A 122 6.89 -8.09 6.94
N ASN A 123 5.76 -7.42 6.72
CA ASN A 123 4.44 -8.05 6.83
C ASN A 123 4.27 -9.19 5.82
N ALA A 124 4.76 -9.02 4.59
CA ALA A 124 4.80 -10.08 3.59
C ALA A 124 5.60 -11.29 4.08
N ALA A 125 6.75 -11.07 4.71
CA ALA A 125 7.56 -12.15 5.29
C ALA A 125 6.87 -12.84 6.47
N CYS A 126 6.04 -12.14 7.25
CA CYS A 126 5.29 -12.74 8.35
C CYS A 126 4.12 -13.64 7.92
N ILE A 127 3.62 -13.47 6.68
CA ILE A 127 2.55 -14.31 6.09
C ILE A 127 3.14 -15.57 5.44
N SER A 128 4.47 -15.61 5.25
CA SER A 128 5.19 -16.72 4.63
C SER A 128 5.19 -18.00 5.45
#